data_AF-A0A7S4WI41-F1
#
_entry.id   AF-A0A7S4WI41-F1
#
_cell.length_a   1.000
_cell.length_b   1.000
_cell.length_c   1.000
_cell.angle_alpha   90.00
_cell.angle_beta   90.00
_cell.angle_gamma   90.00
#
_symmetry.space_group_name_H-M   'P 1'
#
loop_
_entity.id
_entity.type
_entity.pdbx_description
1 polymer ?
#
loop_
_entity_poly.entity_id
_entity_poly.type
_entity_poly.pdbx_seq_one_letter_code
_entity_poly.pdbx_strand_id
1 'polypeptide(L)'
;GFYDRIHLDKKKQEKTKQEQINNALQNKKLTMAIIAPTNVNVTPLQTEKTKPDMYGQRHIHETLELISKKLSLLEQYVAELSHEESAGIQQAEKRCPTIVRSDEHRLVFLRSEMFNARLAAKRFGKYWNKRIELFGEKAFAPLTIEGSLDDEDKIALTSGFARPIPGTDKTGRGLVWVDASYLDTTKYSRESM
;
A
#
# COMPACT_ATOMS: atom_id res chain seq x y z
N GLY A 1 62.01 18.66 -4.04
CA GLY A 1 61.42 20.00 -3.84
C GLY A 1 59.98 19.88 -3.35
N PHE A 2 59.36 21.00 -2.95
CA PHE A 2 57.94 21.04 -2.52
C PHE A 2 56.97 20.40 -3.53
N TYR A 3 57.32 20.47 -4.83
CA TYR A 3 56.61 19.85 -5.94
C TYR A 3 56.59 18.30 -5.94
N ASP A 4 57.62 17.63 -5.41
CA ASP A 4 57.67 16.16 -5.42
C ASP A 4 56.71 15.54 -4.40
N ARG A 5 56.50 16.21 -3.25
CA ARG A 5 55.57 15.72 -2.21
C ARG A 5 54.12 15.82 -2.65
N ILE A 6 53.75 16.91 -3.32
CA ILE A 6 52.39 17.09 -3.87
C ILE A 6 52.10 16.03 -4.94
N HIS A 7 53.08 15.68 -5.78
CA HIS A 7 52.92 14.63 -6.78
C HIS A 7 52.81 13.22 -6.16
N LEU A 8 53.56 12.93 -5.10
CA LEU A 8 53.43 11.66 -4.37
C LEU A 8 52.07 11.53 -3.67
N ASP A 9 51.58 12.61 -3.05
CA ASP A 9 50.30 12.60 -2.34
C ASP A 9 49.11 12.42 -3.29
N LYS A 10 49.15 13.04 -4.48
CA LYS A 10 48.14 12.81 -5.54
C LYS A 10 48.15 11.37 -6.04
N LYS A 11 49.33 10.79 -6.29
CA LYS A 11 49.46 9.38 -6.70
C LYS A 11 48.95 8.41 -5.64
N LYS A 12 49.14 8.74 -4.36
CA LYS A 12 48.65 7.92 -3.24
C LYS A 12 47.13 7.98 -3.13
N GLN A 13 46.53 9.17 -3.28
CA GLN A 13 45.08 9.35 -3.29
C GLN A 13 44.40 8.67 -4.50
N GLU A 14 45.02 8.71 -5.68
CA GLU A 14 44.51 8.00 -6.87
C GLU A 14 44.55 6.48 -6.71
N LYS A 15 45.62 5.94 -6.12
CA LYS A 15 45.69 4.50 -5.81
C LYS A 15 44.58 4.07 -4.85
N THR A 16 44.31 4.84 -3.80
CA THR A 16 43.24 4.53 -2.83
C THR A 16 41.85 4.60 -3.47
N LYS A 17 41.59 5.57 -4.36
CA LYS A 17 40.32 5.65 -5.10
C LYS A 17 40.13 4.46 -6.03
N GLN A 18 41.18 4.05 -6.74
CA GLN A 18 41.10 2.90 -7.64
C GLN A 18 40.85 1.59 -6.88
N GLU A 19 41.46 1.44 -5.71
CA GLU A 19 41.26 0.28 -4.83
C GLU A 19 39.83 0.22 -4.27
N GLN A 20 39.25 1.37 -3.90
CA GLN A 20 37.84 1.48 -3.49
C GLN A 20 36.87 1.12 -4.63
N ILE A 21 37.15 1.56 -5.86
CA ILE A 21 36.33 1.22 -7.04
C ILE A 21 36.40 -0.28 -7.34
N ASN A 22 37.59 -0.88 -7.24
CA ASN A 22 37.78 -2.32 -7.45
C ASN A 22 37.03 -3.13 -6.38
N ASN A 23 37.09 -2.73 -5.11
CA ASN A 23 36.34 -3.36 -4.02
C ASN A 23 34.82 -3.21 -4.22
N ALA A 24 34.34 -2.06 -4.67
CA ALA A 24 32.92 -1.84 -4.98
C ALA A 24 32.45 -2.72 -6.15
N LEU A 25 33.27 -2.88 -7.20
CA LEU A 25 32.99 -3.77 -8.33
C LEU A 25 33.01 -5.24 -7.93
N GLN A 26 33.90 -5.64 -7.03
CA GLN A 26 33.99 -7.01 -6.51
C GLN A 26 32.80 -7.34 -5.61
N ASN A 27 32.38 -6.41 -4.74
CA ASN A 27 31.17 -6.53 -3.95
C ASN A 27 29.90 -6.56 -4.82
N LYS A 28 29.85 -5.77 -5.91
CA LYS A 28 28.75 -5.81 -6.89
C LYS A 28 28.71 -7.12 -7.68
N LYS A 29 29.87 -7.69 -8.02
CA LYS A 29 29.96 -9.04 -8.63
C LYS A 29 29.53 -10.12 -7.64
N LEU A 30 29.88 -10.01 -6.37
CA LEU A 30 29.47 -10.95 -5.32
C LEU A 30 27.95 -10.90 -5.09
N THR A 31 27.34 -9.70 -5.06
CA THR A 31 25.88 -9.56 -4.93
C THR A 31 25.14 -10.06 -6.18
N MET A 32 25.69 -9.88 -7.38
CA MET A 32 25.09 -10.43 -8.60
C MET A 32 25.27 -11.96 -8.73
N ALA A 33 26.34 -12.54 -8.18
CA ALA A 33 26.54 -13.99 -8.15
C ALA A 33 25.61 -14.71 -7.15
N ILE A 34 25.20 -14.02 -6.07
CA ILE A 34 24.17 -14.53 -5.14
C ILE A 34 22.77 -14.53 -5.78
N ILE A 35 22.57 -13.71 -6.83
CA ILE A 35 21.35 -13.67 -7.66
C ILE A 35 21.60 -14.41 -8.99
N ALA A 36 22.37 -15.49 -8.98
CA ALA A 36 22.25 -16.49 -10.04
C ALA A 36 20.89 -17.20 -9.86
N PRO A 37 20.14 -17.49 -10.93
CA PRO A 37 18.88 -18.20 -10.82
C PRO A 37 19.18 -19.63 -10.41
N THR A 38 19.20 -19.90 -9.10
CA THR A 38 18.91 -21.24 -8.62
C THR A 38 17.59 -21.62 -9.25
N ASN A 39 17.59 -22.71 -10.01
CA ASN A 39 16.40 -23.44 -10.46
C ASN A 39 15.62 -23.86 -9.22
N VAL A 40 14.98 -22.90 -8.57
CA VAL A 40 13.90 -23.15 -7.64
C VAL A 40 12.80 -23.60 -8.56
N ASN A 41 12.55 -24.91 -8.53
CA ASN A 41 11.33 -25.48 -9.03
C ASN A 41 10.20 -24.73 -8.32
N VAL A 42 9.67 -23.67 -8.97
CA VAL A 42 8.61 -22.84 -8.41
C VAL A 42 7.38 -23.71 -8.45
N THR A 43 7.24 -24.55 -7.43
CA THR A 43 5.96 -25.12 -7.08
C THR A 43 5.03 -23.93 -6.97
N PRO A 44 3.90 -23.88 -7.72
CA PRO A 44 2.91 -22.84 -7.51
C PRO A 44 2.66 -22.80 -6.01
N LEU A 45 2.78 -21.63 -5.39
CA LEU A 45 2.37 -21.46 -4.00
C LEU A 45 0.86 -21.75 -4.01
N GLN A 46 0.51 -23.02 -3.84
CA GLN A 46 -0.86 -23.47 -3.74
C GLN A 46 -1.32 -22.87 -2.42
N THR A 47 -1.93 -21.69 -2.50
CA THR A 47 -2.66 -21.16 -1.37
C THR A 47 -3.72 -22.21 -1.06
N GLU A 48 -3.53 -22.95 0.04
CA GLU A 48 -4.54 -23.86 0.55
C GLU A 48 -5.79 -23.00 0.81
N LYS A 49 -6.74 -23.06 -0.13
CA LYS A 49 -7.98 -22.29 -0.02
C LYS A 49 -8.79 -22.94 1.08
N THR A 50 -9.12 -22.19 2.12
CA THR A 50 -9.99 -22.70 3.18
C THR A 50 -11.33 -23.15 2.61
N LYS A 51 -12.06 -23.96 3.39
CA LYS A 51 -13.47 -24.22 3.10
C LYS A 51 -14.20 -22.88 2.93
N PRO A 52 -15.11 -22.76 1.94
CA PRO A 52 -15.88 -21.55 1.78
C PRO A 52 -16.67 -21.26 3.06
N ASP A 53 -16.75 -19.99 3.44
CA ASP A 53 -17.59 -19.55 4.53
C ASP A 53 -19.07 -19.63 4.16
N MET A 54 -19.95 -19.25 5.10
CA MET A 54 -21.40 -19.34 4.89
C MET A 54 -21.93 -18.41 3.77
N TYR A 55 -21.09 -17.58 3.16
CA TYR A 55 -21.39 -16.69 2.02
C TYR A 55 -20.63 -17.13 0.76
N GLY A 56 -19.98 -18.29 0.78
CA GLY A 56 -19.24 -18.83 -0.34
C GLY A 56 -17.84 -18.24 -0.53
N GLN A 57 -17.36 -17.39 0.39
CA GLN A 57 -16.06 -16.75 0.28
C GLN A 57 -14.96 -17.69 0.77
N ARG A 58 -13.83 -17.72 0.06
CA ARG A 58 -12.65 -18.51 0.45
C ARG A 58 -11.58 -17.58 0.95
N HIS A 59 -11.17 -17.78 2.19
CA HIS A 59 -10.14 -16.97 2.83
C HIS A 59 -8.77 -17.61 2.56
N ILE A 60 -7.77 -16.76 2.35
CA ILE A 60 -6.40 -17.21 2.16
C ILE A 60 -5.74 -17.27 3.53
N HIS A 61 -5.00 -18.33 3.81
CA HIS A 61 -4.17 -18.40 5.01
C HIS A 61 -2.97 -17.45 4.89
N GLU A 62 -3.00 -16.36 5.66
CA GLU A 62 -1.98 -15.31 5.64
C GLU A 62 -0.71 -15.76 6.39
N THR A 63 0.28 -16.28 5.66
CA THR A 63 1.63 -16.51 6.22
C THR A 63 2.48 -15.25 6.09
N LEU A 64 3.49 -15.09 6.96
CA LEU A 64 4.44 -13.98 6.87
C LEU A 64 5.17 -13.94 5.52
N GLU A 65 5.51 -15.12 4.98
CA GLU A 65 6.12 -15.25 3.66
C GLU A 65 5.19 -14.76 2.55
N LEU A 66 3.90 -15.15 2.58
CA LEU A 66 2.91 -14.69 1.62
C LEU A 66 2.75 -13.18 1.69
N ILE A 67 2.60 -12.62 2.90
CA ILE A 67 2.43 -11.18 3.12
C ILE A 67 3.62 -10.42 2.54
N SER A 68 4.85 -10.78 2.93
CA SER A 68 6.08 -10.11 2.48
C SER A 68 6.20 -10.17 0.95
N LYS A 69 6.03 -11.36 0.36
CA LYS A 69 6.08 -11.56 -1.09
C LYS A 69 5.05 -10.70 -1.83
N LYS A 70 3.83 -10.60 -1.30
CA LYS A 70 2.72 -9.90 -1.95
C LYS A 70 2.79 -8.39 -1.80
N LEU A 71 3.36 -7.88 -0.70
CA LEU A 71 3.69 -6.47 -0.54
C LEU A 71 4.76 -6.04 -1.54
N SER A 72 5.83 -6.82 -1.70
CA SER A 72 6.86 -6.52 -2.73
C SER A 72 6.30 -6.55 -4.14
N LEU A 73 5.43 -7.52 -4.47
CA LEU A 73 4.74 -7.55 -5.78
C LEU A 73 3.78 -6.37 -5.96
N LEU A 74 3.10 -5.93 -4.90
CA LEU A 74 2.24 -4.75 -4.95
C LEU A 74 3.05 -3.51 -5.33
N GLU A 75 4.21 -3.28 -4.71
CA GLU A 75 5.08 -2.16 -5.04
C GLU A 75 5.52 -2.17 -6.51
N GLN A 76 5.91 -3.35 -7.03
CA GLN A 76 6.26 -3.52 -8.44
C GLN A 76 5.09 -3.13 -9.34
N TYR A 77 3.88 -3.64 -9.09
CA TYR A 77 2.72 -3.34 -9.91
C TYR A 77 2.22 -1.90 -9.76
N VAL A 78 2.43 -1.25 -8.61
CA VAL A 78 2.15 0.18 -8.43
C VAL A 78 3.08 1.02 -9.31
N ALA A 79 4.37 0.63 -9.43
CA ALA A 79 5.31 1.30 -10.32
C ALA A 79 5.00 1.11 -11.82
N GLU A 80 4.25 0.05 -12.17
CA GLU A 80 3.79 -0.22 -13.54
C GLU A 80 2.49 0.53 -13.93
N LEU A 81 1.80 1.17 -12.97
CA LEU A 81 0.54 1.87 -13.24
C LEU A 81 0.75 3.04 -14.21
N SER A 82 -0.28 3.37 -14.99
CA SER A 82 -0.25 4.56 -15.82
C SER A 82 -0.11 5.84 -14.97
N HIS A 83 0.26 6.95 -15.61
CA HIS A 83 0.31 8.25 -14.94
C HIS A 83 -1.04 8.62 -14.30
N GLU A 84 -2.15 8.35 -14.99
CA GLU A 84 -3.51 8.62 -14.49
C GLU A 84 -3.88 7.72 -13.32
N GLU A 85 -3.55 6.43 -13.39
CA GLU A 85 -3.84 5.45 -12.32
C GLU A 85 -3.00 5.72 -11.06
N SER A 86 -1.79 6.26 -11.21
CA SER A 86 -0.86 6.51 -10.10
C SER A 86 -0.87 7.95 -9.59
N ALA A 87 -1.58 8.88 -10.24
CA ALA A 87 -1.57 10.31 -9.91
C ALA A 87 -1.84 10.58 -8.41
N GLY A 88 -2.90 9.98 -7.86
CA GLY A 88 -3.26 10.15 -6.45
C GLY A 88 -2.26 9.49 -5.50
N ILE A 89 -1.66 8.36 -5.87
CA ILE A 89 -0.60 7.73 -5.09
C ILE A 89 0.61 8.66 -5.02
N GLN A 90 1.04 9.24 -6.14
CA GLN A 90 2.19 10.16 -6.17
C GLN A 90 1.96 11.40 -5.32
N GLN A 91 0.73 11.91 -5.26
CA GLN A 91 0.37 13.01 -4.34
C GLN A 91 0.42 12.55 -2.88
N ALA A 92 -0.13 11.36 -2.59
CA ALA A 92 -0.12 10.79 -1.25
C ALA A 92 1.30 10.51 -0.74
N GLU A 93 2.22 10.05 -1.60
CA GLU A 93 3.63 9.87 -1.26
C GLU A 93 4.32 11.15 -0.80
N LYS A 94 3.93 12.29 -1.37
CA LYS A 94 4.47 13.60 -0.98
C LYS A 94 3.85 14.12 0.31
N ARG A 95 2.56 13.85 0.53
CA ARG A 95 1.77 14.51 1.60
C ARG A 95 1.54 13.67 2.85
N CYS A 96 1.41 12.35 2.70
CA CYS A 96 1.22 11.41 3.80
C CYS A 96 2.02 10.10 3.58
N PRO A 97 3.36 10.19 3.44
CA PRO A 97 4.21 9.02 3.18
C PRO A 97 4.06 7.91 4.21
N THR A 98 3.76 8.24 5.47
CA THR A 98 3.55 7.28 6.56
C THR A 98 2.33 6.39 6.34
N ILE A 99 1.24 6.93 5.77
CA ILE A 99 0.00 6.17 5.50
C ILE A 99 0.16 5.37 4.21
N VAL A 100 0.58 6.01 3.12
CA VAL A 100 0.66 5.37 1.79
C VAL A 100 1.73 4.27 1.71
N ARG A 101 2.79 4.36 2.53
CA ARG A 101 3.86 3.35 2.60
C ARG A 101 3.66 2.30 3.71
N SER A 102 2.68 2.48 4.60
CA SER A 102 2.41 1.52 5.68
C SER A 102 1.98 0.17 5.09
N ASP A 103 2.57 -0.90 5.62
CA ASP A 103 2.20 -2.26 5.28
C ASP A 103 0.74 -2.54 5.68
N GLU A 104 0.29 -2.03 6.83
CA GLU A 104 -1.11 -2.20 7.24
C GLU A 104 -2.08 -1.60 6.22
N HIS A 105 -1.80 -0.38 5.73
CA HIS A 105 -2.66 0.28 4.76
C HIS A 105 -2.66 -0.48 3.42
N ARG A 106 -1.49 -0.90 2.94
CA ARG A 106 -1.33 -1.66 1.69
C ARG A 106 -1.97 -3.04 1.76
N LEU A 107 -1.91 -3.69 2.92
CA LEU A 107 -2.53 -4.98 3.17
C LEU A 107 -4.06 -4.95 3.01
N VAL A 108 -4.73 -3.84 3.29
CA VAL A 108 -6.18 -3.70 3.05
C VAL A 108 -6.52 -3.96 1.58
N PHE A 109 -5.72 -3.44 0.65
CA PHE A 109 -5.93 -3.62 -0.79
C PHE A 109 -5.60 -5.03 -1.25
N LEU A 110 -4.53 -5.62 -0.71
CA LEU A 110 -4.18 -7.02 -0.99
C LEU A 110 -5.30 -7.97 -0.51
N ARG A 111 -5.80 -7.79 0.71
CA ARG A 111 -6.90 -8.60 1.27
C ARG A 111 -8.18 -8.45 0.46
N SER A 112 -8.50 -7.23 0.03
CA SER A 112 -9.68 -6.93 -0.80
C SER A 112 -9.66 -7.65 -2.15
N GLU A 113 -8.47 -7.97 -2.67
CA GLU A 113 -8.27 -8.61 -3.97
C GLU A 113 -7.73 -10.04 -3.84
N MET A 114 -7.96 -10.70 -2.69
CA MET A 114 -7.50 -12.07 -2.42
C MET A 114 -6.00 -12.27 -2.74
N PHE A 115 -5.17 -11.31 -2.33
CA PHE A 115 -3.73 -11.27 -2.59
C PHE A 115 -3.35 -11.34 -4.09
N ASN A 116 -4.23 -10.89 -4.98
CA ASN A 116 -3.87 -10.57 -6.36
C ASN A 116 -3.22 -9.18 -6.38
N ALA A 117 -1.89 -9.14 -6.29
CA ALA A 117 -1.13 -7.89 -6.19
C ALA A 117 -1.35 -6.93 -7.37
N ARG A 118 -1.61 -7.44 -8.59
CA ARG A 118 -1.86 -6.61 -9.77
C ARG A 118 -3.23 -5.93 -9.70
N LEU A 119 -4.27 -6.65 -9.29
CA LEU A 119 -5.59 -6.06 -9.06
C LEU A 119 -5.57 -5.11 -7.85
N ALA A 120 -4.84 -5.47 -6.80
CA ALA A 120 -4.66 -4.63 -5.62
C ALA A 120 -3.98 -3.31 -5.96
N ALA A 121 -2.94 -3.29 -6.81
CA ALA A 121 -2.30 -2.07 -7.29
C ALA A 121 -3.31 -1.14 -7.99
N LYS A 122 -4.14 -1.69 -8.89
CA LYS A 122 -5.20 -0.91 -9.55
C LYS A 122 -6.22 -0.36 -8.56
N ARG A 123 -6.64 -1.17 -7.58
CA ARG A 123 -7.55 -0.71 -6.52
C ARG A 123 -6.91 0.39 -5.66
N PHE A 124 -5.62 0.28 -5.38
CA PHE A 124 -4.86 1.26 -4.60
C PHE A 124 -4.78 2.62 -5.32
N GLY A 125 -4.50 2.61 -6.63
CA GLY A 125 -4.52 3.81 -7.46
C GLY A 125 -5.90 4.47 -7.50
N LYS A 126 -6.93 3.68 -7.80
CA LYS A 126 -8.34 4.15 -7.79
C LYS A 126 -8.75 4.73 -6.44
N TYR A 127 -8.34 4.10 -5.34
CA TYR A 127 -8.63 4.57 -4.00
C TYR A 127 -8.07 5.97 -3.76
N TRP A 128 -6.79 6.20 -4.04
CA TRP A 128 -6.20 7.52 -3.81
C TRP A 128 -6.76 8.59 -4.74
N ASN A 129 -6.99 8.26 -6.01
CA ASN A 129 -7.65 9.19 -6.93
C ASN A 129 -9.05 9.56 -6.43
N LYS A 130 -9.87 8.58 -6.06
CA LYS A 130 -11.23 8.82 -5.57
C LYS A 130 -11.23 9.53 -4.21
N ARG A 131 -10.26 9.23 -3.34
CA ARG A 131 -10.11 9.89 -2.05
C ARG A 131 -9.80 11.37 -2.21
N ILE A 132 -8.92 11.73 -3.16
CA ILE A 132 -8.62 13.13 -3.48
C ILE A 132 -9.83 13.81 -4.12
N GLU A 133 -10.54 13.13 -5.00
CA GLU A 133 -11.78 13.64 -5.61
C GLU A 133 -12.83 14.01 -4.54
N LEU A 134 -13.02 13.15 -3.54
CA LEU A 134 -14.04 13.34 -2.50
C LEU A 134 -13.63 14.35 -1.42
N PHE A 135 -12.39 14.27 -0.93
CA PHE A 135 -11.96 15.04 0.25
C PHE A 135 -11.06 16.24 -0.08
N GLY A 136 -10.65 16.39 -1.34
CA GLY A 136 -9.72 17.43 -1.78
C GLY A 136 -8.45 17.46 -0.92
N GLU A 137 -8.15 18.63 -0.35
CA GLU A 137 -6.99 18.84 0.53
C GLU A 137 -6.99 17.96 1.79
N LYS A 138 -8.16 17.57 2.28
CA LYS A 138 -8.30 16.71 3.47
C LYS A 138 -8.04 15.23 3.19
N ALA A 139 -7.88 14.83 1.93
CA ALA A 139 -7.69 13.43 1.52
C ALA A 139 -6.46 12.75 2.17
N PHE A 140 -5.48 13.54 2.58
CA PHE A 140 -4.21 13.07 3.13
C PHE A 140 -4.20 13.01 4.67
N ALA A 141 -5.28 13.46 5.32
CA ALA A 141 -5.48 13.27 6.75
C ALA A 141 -5.88 11.82 7.07
N PRO A 142 -5.69 11.34 8.30
CA PRO A 142 -6.29 10.09 8.75
C PRO A 142 -7.82 10.09 8.54
N LEU A 143 -8.39 8.95 8.13
CA LEU A 143 -9.84 8.79 7.97
C LEU A 143 -10.49 8.56 9.34
N THR A 144 -10.40 9.57 10.20
CA THR A 144 -11.00 9.60 11.53
C THR A 144 -12.05 10.70 11.60
N ILE A 145 -12.90 10.68 12.63
CA ILE A 145 -13.94 11.70 12.85
C ILE A 145 -13.31 13.10 12.88
N GLU A 146 -12.13 13.24 13.47
CA GLU A 146 -11.39 14.50 13.61
C GLU A 146 -10.48 14.82 12.41
N GLY A 147 -10.33 13.88 11.47
CA GLY A 147 -9.34 13.95 10.39
C GLY A 147 -9.94 14.50 9.10
N SER A 148 -10.23 13.61 8.15
CA SER A 148 -10.63 14.01 6.80
C SER A 148 -12.08 14.46 6.67
N LEU A 149 -12.92 14.29 7.69
CA LEU A 149 -14.34 14.64 7.68
C LEU A 149 -14.57 16.11 8.03
N ASP A 150 -15.57 16.74 7.42
CA ASP A 150 -16.04 18.05 7.84
C ASP A 150 -17.13 17.96 8.92
N ASP A 151 -17.65 19.11 9.35
CA ASP A 151 -18.64 19.12 10.43
C ASP A 151 -20.02 18.61 9.98
N GLU A 152 -20.34 18.72 8.68
CA GLU A 152 -21.58 18.17 8.12
C GLU A 152 -21.50 16.63 8.05
N ASP A 153 -20.37 16.08 7.61
CA ASP A 153 -20.06 14.65 7.61
C ASP A 153 -20.20 14.06 9.03
N LYS A 154 -19.70 14.77 10.05
CA LYS A 154 -19.84 14.35 11.45
C LYS A 154 -21.30 14.31 11.89
N ILE A 155 -22.08 15.34 11.55
CA ILE A 155 -23.51 15.38 11.85
C ILE A 155 -24.22 14.20 11.17
N ALA A 156 -23.91 13.94 9.89
CA ALA A 156 -24.46 12.82 9.14
C ALA A 156 -24.14 11.46 9.79
N LEU A 157 -22.90 11.25 10.27
CA LEU A 157 -22.53 10.05 11.01
C LEU A 157 -23.26 9.90 12.34
N THR A 158 -23.63 11.00 12.99
CA THR A 158 -24.40 10.98 14.25
C THR A 158 -25.91 10.86 14.05
N SER A 159 -26.43 10.99 12.81
CA SER A 159 -27.87 10.92 12.50
C SER A 159 -28.51 9.57 12.87
N GLY A 160 -27.71 8.51 12.96
CA GLY A 160 -28.18 7.15 13.20
C GLY A 160 -28.67 6.42 11.95
N PHE A 161 -28.58 7.05 10.75
CA PHE A 161 -28.92 6.41 9.48
C PHE A 161 -28.14 5.13 9.22
N ALA A 162 -26.81 5.14 9.45
CA ALA A 162 -25.97 3.95 9.38
C ALA A 162 -25.17 3.82 10.69
N ARG A 163 -25.27 2.66 11.35
CA ARG A 163 -24.58 2.42 12.63
C ARG A 163 -23.88 1.06 12.65
N PRO A 164 -22.64 0.97 13.15
CA PRO A 164 -22.05 -0.32 13.46
C PRO A 164 -22.83 -0.97 14.61
N ILE A 165 -23.21 -2.23 14.45
CA ILE A 165 -23.79 -3.04 15.53
C ILE A 165 -22.65 -3.71 16.29
N PRO A 166 -22.64 -3.69 17.64
CA PRO A 166 -21.65 -4.40 18.42
C PRO A 166 -21.60 -5.89 18.09
N GLY A 167 -20.39 -6.42 17.96
CA GLY A 167 -20.14 -7.81 17.65
C GLY A 167 -19.94 -8.06 16.15
N THR A 168 -19.92 -9.32 15.79
CA THR A 168 -19.69 -9.79 14.43
C THR A 168 -20.64 -10.92 14.10
N ASP A 169 -20.80 -11.22 12.82
CA ASP A 169 -21.41 -12.50 12.45
C ASP A 169 -20.52 -13.70 12.84
N LYS A 170 -21.00 -14.91 12.52
CA LYS A 170 -20.30 -16.17 12.79
C LYS A 170 -18.93 -16.29 12.12
N THR A 171 -18.64 -15.42 11.15
CA THR A 171 -17.39 -15.40 10.37
C THR A 171 -16.49 -14.22 10.72
N GLY A 172 -16.86 -13.41 11.74
CA GLY A 172 -16.04 -12.29 12.20
C GLY A 172 -16.23 -10.98 11.43
N ARG A 173 -17.26 -10.86 10.57
CA ARG A 173 -17.51 -9.60 9.85
C ARG A 173 -18.35 -8.65 10.69
N GLY A 174 -18.00 -7.37 10.61
CA GLY A 174 -18.75 -6.29 11.23
C GLY A 174 -20.16 -6.19 10.66
N LEU A 175 -21.10 -5.89 11.52
CA LEU A 175 -22.50 -5.72 11.17
C LEU A 175 -22.80 -4.21 11.11
N VAL A 176 -23.46 -3.76 10.05
CA VAL A 176 -23.93 -2.37 9.91
C VAL A 176 -25.45 -2.39 9.79
N TRP A 177 -26.12 -1.65 10.67
CA TRP A 177 -27.56 -1.41 10.58
C TRP A 177 -27.80 -0.13 9.80
N VAL A 178 -28.68 -0.19 8.81
CA VAL A 178 -29.10 0.98 8.03
C VAL A 178 -30.60 1.18 8.23
N ASP A 179 -30.99 2.36 8.69
CA ASP A 179 -32.38 2.72 8.93
C ASP A 179 -32.72 4.03 8.23
N ALA A 180 -33.41 3.91 7.11
CA ALA A 180 -33.80 5.06 6.28
C ALA A 180 -34.80 5.99 6.98
N SER A 181 -35.45 5.57 8.08
CA SER A 181 -36.36 6.45 8.83
C SER A 181 -35.62 7.58 9.57
N TYR A 182 -34.32 7.44 9.81
CA TYR A 182 -33.47 8.48 10.41
C TYR A 182 -32.90 9.47 9.39
N LEU A 183 -33.18 9.28 8.09
CA LEU A 183 -32.69 10.19 7.06
C LEU A 183 -33.49 11.49 7.09
N ASP A 184 -32.79 12.61 7.25
CA ASP A 184 -33.39 13.94 7.10
C ASP A 184 -33.65 14.22 5.60
N THR A 185 -34.84 13.84 5.13
CA THR A 185 -35.26 14.02 3.75
C THR A 185 -35.46 15.48 3.34
N THR A 186 -35.43 16.41 4.30
CA THR A 186 -35.43 17.86 3.99
C THR A 186 -34.05 18.36 3.59
N LYS A 187 -32.98 17.64 3.96
CA LYS A 187 -31.59 17.99 3.65
C LYS A 187 -30.97 17.07 2.59
N TYR A 188 -31.29 15.79 2.61
CA TYR A 188 -30.70 14.78 1.74
C TYR A 188 -31.78 14.14 0.86
N SER A 189 -31.72 14.39 -0.45
CA SER A 189 -32.61 13.74 -1.42
C SER A 189 -32.13 12.33 -1.73
N ARG A 190 -33.03 11.49 -2.24
CA ARG A 190 -32.68 10.14 -2.70
C ARG A 190 -31.72 10.15 -3.89
N GLU A 191 -31.74 11.19 -4.72
CA GLU A 191 -30.78 11.34 -5.83
C GLU A 191 -29.41 11.86 -5.38
N SER A 192 -29.33 12.46 -4.18
CA SER A 192 -28.08 12.97 -3.60
C SER A 192 -27.29 11.93 -2.80
N MET A 193 -27.83 10.71 -2.64
CA MET A 193 -27.15 9.55 -2.03
C MET A 193 -26.70 8.55 -3.09
#